data_AF-A0A496VFI3-F1
#
_entry.id   AF-A0A496VFI3-F1
#
_cell.length_a   1.000
_cell.length_b   1.000
_cell.length_c   1.000
_cell.angle_alpha   90.00
_cell.angle_beta   90.00
_cell.angle_gamma   90.00
#
_symmetry.space_group_name_H-M   'P 1'
#
loop_
_entity.id
_entity.type
_entity.pdbx_description
1 polymer ?
#
loop_
_entity_poly.entity_id
_entity_poly.type
_entity_poly.pdbx_seq_one_letter_code
_entity_poly.pdbx_strand_id
1 'polypeptide(L)'
;MIGVDVNILVRYAVKDDPEQTVLATHFLAKHHCFILKTVLLELVWVLGSKSGYDLPRELVVKRVKHILGLPNVVMQDAEHVALALDWYEAGMDFADALHLASSSELTAFATFDKKLAKKSDKLNISPQVILLEKE
;
A
#
# COMPACT_ATOMS: atom_id res chain seq x y z
N MET A 1 0.21 8.46 20.00
CA MET A 1 0.53 8.12 18.61
C MET A 1 0.11 9.26 17.72
N ILE A 2 0.85 9.55 16.65
CA ILE A 2 0.59 10.67 15.73
C ILE A 2 0.31 10.12 14.33
N GLY A 3 -0.82 10.49 13.74
CA GLY A 3 -1.13 10.18 12.34
C GLY A 3 -0.14 10.88 11.41
N VAL A 4 0.39 10.16 10.43
CA VAL A 4 1.31 10.73 9.43
C VAL A 4 0.61 10.81 8.09
N ASP A 5 0.75 11.96 7.43
CA ASP A 5 0.20 12.22 6.10
C ASP A 5 1.17 11.75 5.00
N VAL A 6 0.66 11.56 3.78
CA VAL A 6 1.42 11.06 2.63
C VAL A 6 2.60 11.97 2.28
N ASN A 7 2.46 13.30 2.44
CA ASN A 7 3.51 14.25 2.09
C ASN A 7 4.79 14.01 2.92
N ILE A 8 4.68 13.73 4.21
CA ILE A 8 5.83 13.41 5.07
C ILE A 8 6.50 12.12 4.62
N LEU A 9 5.68 11.09 4.30
CA LEU A 9 6.19 9.80 3.84
C LEU A 9 6.87 9.89 2.47
N VAL A 10 6.35 10.71 1.56
CA VAL A 10 6.95 10.97 0.25
C VAL A 10 8.32 11.63 0.40
N ARG A 11 8.43 12.67 1.25
CA ARG A 11 9.71 13.36 1.48
C ARG A 11 10.75 12.44 2.09
N TYR A 12 10.33 11.58 3.01
CA TYR A 12 11.19 10.54 3.55
C TYR A 12 11.64 9.50 2.49
N ALA A 13 10.70 9.06 1.64
CA ALA A 13 10.93 7.99 0.67
C ALA A 13 11.78 8.42 -0.54
N VAL A 14 11.52 9.63 -1.06
CA VAL A 14 12.08 10.09 -2.34
C VAL A 14 13.29 11.01 -2.14
N LYS A 15 13.30 11.80 -1.07
CA LYS A 15 14.36 12.76 -0.76
C LYS A 15 14.56 13.86 -1.83
N ASP A 16 13.47 14.31 -2.41
CA ASP A 16 13.46 15.31 -3.49
C ASP A 16 13.45 16.77 -3.00
N ASP A 17 13.11 16.99 -1.73
CA ASP A 17 13.24 18.28 -1.04
C ASP A 17 14.20 18.10 0.16
N PRO A 18 15.42 18.64 0.12
CA PRO A 18 16.41 18.43 1.18
C PRO A 18 15.96 18.90 2.57
N GLU A 19 15.26 20.03 2.66
CA GLU A 19 14.82 20.60 3.94
C GLU A 19 13.71 19.74 4.55
N GLN A 20 12.68 19.43 3.75
CA GLN A 20 11.59 18.58 4.20
C GLN A 20 12.04 17.14 4.47
N THR A 21 13.05 16.64 3.76
CA THR A 21 13.64 15.32 4.02
C THR A 21 14.23 15.24 5.43
N VAL A 22 14.98 16.26 5.84
CA VAL A 22 15.56 16.32 7.19
C VAL A 22 14.46 16.38 8.24
N LEU A 23 13.45 17.22 8.03
CA LEU A 23 12.30 17.35 8.94
C LEU A 23 11.52 16.04 9.06
N ALA A 24 11.14 15.41 7.94
CA ALA A 24 10.41 14.15 7.91
C ALA A 24 11.20 13.01 8.57
N THR A 25 12.50 12.90 8.26
CA THR A 25 13.39 11.89 8.85
C THR A 25 13.49 12.06 10.36
N HIS A 26 13.71 13.28 10.85
CA HIS A 26 13.79 13.54 12.28
C HIS A 26 12.45 13.27 12.98
N PHE A 27 11.34 13.66 12.35
CA PHE A 27 10.00 13.46 12.90
C PHE A 27 9.69 11.97 13.07
N LEU A 28 9.87 11.16 12.02
CA LEU A 28 9.64 9.71 12.06
C LEU A 28 10.58 8.99 13.03
N ALA A 29 11.80 9.49 13.21
CA ALA A 29 12.76 8.93 14.17
C ALA A 29 12.42 9.24 15.63
N LYS A 30 11.78 10.37 15.90
CA LYS A 30 11.53 10.86 17.28
C LYS A 30 10.15 10.51 17.83
N HIS A 31 9.15 10.36 16.97
CA HIS A 31 7.75 10.24 17.38
C HIS A 31 7.16 8.87 17.06
N HIS A 32 6.28 8.37 17.93
CA HIS A 32 5.45 7.20 17.65
C HIS A 32 4.36 7.55 16.63
N CYS A 33 4.60 7.14 15.39
CA CYS A 33 3.80 7.43 14.22
C CYS A 33 2.82 6.31 13.90
N PHE A 34 1.66 6.67 13.37
CA PHE A 34 0.63 5.75 12.91
C PHE A 34 0.29 6.05 11.46
N ILE A 35 0.31 5.03 10.61
CA ILE A 35 -0.01 5.13 9.19
C ILE A 35 -1.36 4.48 8.94
N LEU A 36 -2.28 5.25 8.34
CA LEU A 36 -3.59 4.75 7.91
C LEU A 36 -3.47 3.99 6.59
N LYS A 37 -4.33 3.00 6.37
CA LYS A 37 -4.40 2.25 5.10
C LYS A 37 -4.59 3.17 3.89
N THR A 38 -5.38 4.23 4.05
CA THR A 38 -5.63 5.23 3.00
C THR A 38 -4.37 6.05 2.68
N VAL A 39 -3.58 6.41 3.70
CA VAL A 39 -2.29 7.10 3.49
C VAL A 39 -1.30 6.18 2.78
N LEU A 40 -1.27 4.90 3.14
CA LEU A 40 -0.41 3.93 2.46
C LEU A 40 -0.84 3.71 1.00
N LEU A 41 -2.15 3.61 0.76
CA LEU A 41 -2.73 3.51 -0.59
C LEU A 41 -2.30 4.69 -1.47
N GLU A 42 -2.42 5.91 -0.94
CA GLU A 42 -1.98 7.11 -1.63
C GLU A 42 -0.47 7.13 -1.85
N LEU A 43 0.33 6.74 -0.86
CA LEU A 43 1.79 6.66 -0.98
C LEU A 43 2.21 5.73 -2.13
N VAL A 44 1.64 4.52 -2.19
CA VAL A 44 1.95 3.55 -3.26
C VAL A 44 1.57 4.12 -4.63
N TRP A 45 0.41 4.79 -4.72
CA TRP A 45 -0.02 5.45 -5.96
C TRP A 45 0.92 6.60 -6.35
N VAL A 46 1.29 7.48 -5.43
CA VAL A 46 2.20 8.61 -5.69
C VAL A 46 3.57 8.10 -6.13
N LEU A 47 4.09 7.03 -5.51
CA LEU A 47 5.40 6.48 -5.85
C LEU A 47 5.40 5.75 -7.19
N GLY A 48 4.36 4.95 -7.49
CA GLY A 48 4.37 4.01 -8.61
C GLY A 48 3.56 4.42 -9.84
N SER A 49 2.75 5.48 -9.78
CA SER A 49 1.96 5.92 -10.93
C SER A 49 2.74 6.83 -11.87
N LYS A 50 2.36 6.82 -13.16
CA LYS A 50 2.91 7.71 -14.20
C LYS A 50 2.71 9.19 -13.93
N SER A 51 1.67 9.54 -13.15
CA SER A 51 1.37 10.92 -12.77
C SER A 51 2.11 11.35 -11.50
N GLY A 52 2.75 10.42 -10.80
CA GLY A 52 3.59 10.66 -9.63
C GLY A 52 5.08 10.51 -9.97
N TYR A 53 5.81 9.70 -9.22
CA TYR A 53 7.25 9.48 -9.42
C TYR A 53 7.60 8.37 -10.41
N ASP A 54 6.61 7.63 -10.93
CA ASP A 54 6.78 6.54 -11.91
C ASP A 54 7.90 5.54 -11.54
N LEU A 55 8.03 5.23 -10.25
CA LEU A 55 9.07 4.33 -9.79
C LEU A 55 8.73 2.88 -10.17
N PRO A 56 9.75 2.05 -10.49
CA PRO A 56 9.55 0.62 -10.65
C PRO A 56 8.92 0.00 -9.41
N ARG A 57 8.00 -0.95 -9.63
CA ARG A 57 7.22 -1.61 -8.58
C ARG A 57 8.10 -2.17 -7.45
N GLU A 58 9.22 -2.78 -7.79
CA GLU A 58 10.18 -3.35 -6.85
C GLU A 58 10.77 -2.25 -5.93
N LEU A 59 11.01 -1.06 -6.49
CA LEU A 59 11.50 0.09 -5.73
C LEU A 59 10.40 0.68 -4.84
N VAL A 60 9.15 0.71 -5.30
CA VAL A 60 7.99 1.11 -4.48
C VAL A 60 7.87 0.18 -3.27
N VAL A 61 7.84 -1.13 -3.49
CA VAL A 61 7.77 -2.14 -2.42
C VAL A 61 8.93 -1.98 -1.44
N LYS A 62 10.16 -1.83 -1.94
CA LYS A 62 11.35 -1.64 -1.09
C LYS A 62 11.23 -0.40 -0.20
N ARG A 63 10.77 0.74 -0.74
CA ARG A 63 10.60 1.99 0.02
C ARG A 63 9.49 1.88 1.06
N VAL A 64 8.37 1.28 0.69
CA VAL A 64 7.26 1.04 1.61
C VAL A 64 7.67 0.10 2.75
N LYS A 65 8.27 -1.06 2.43
CA LYS A 65 8.77 -2.01 3.45
C LYS A 65 9.79 -1.35 4.38
N HIS A 66 10.63 -0.44 3.86
CA HIS A 66 11.55 0.33 4.69
C HIS A 66 10.82 1.27 5.69
N ILE A 67 9.81 2.01 5.23
CA ILE A 67 9.01 2.91 6.10
C ILE A 67 8.27 2.12 7.17
N LEU A 68 7.61 1.02 6.78
CA LEU A 68 6.85 0.18 7.70
C LEU A 68 7.75 -0.57 8.70
N GLY A 69 9.04 -0.75 8.37
CA GLY A 69 10.04 -1.35 9.26
C GLY A 69 10.71 -0.37 10.22
N LEU A 70 10.33 0.91 10.23
CA LEU A 70 10.90 1.88 11.17
C LEU A 70 10.42 1.58 12.60
N PRO A 71 11.31 1.70 13.61
CA PRO A 71 11.01 1.27 14.98
C PRO A 71 9.86 2.04 15.64
N ASN A 72 9.60 3.26 15.20
CA ASN A 72 8.56 4.13 15.76
C ASN A 72 7.31 4.23 14.86
N VAL A 73 7.19 3.40 13.83
CA VAL A 73 6.05 3.39 12.92
C VAL A 73 5.15 2.20 13.23
N VAL A 74 3.86 2.45 13.36
CA VAL A 74 2.81 1.45 13.49
C VAL A 74 1.87 1.57 12.30
N MET A 75 1.54 0.45 11.67
CA MET A 75 0.64 0.39 10.52
C MET A 75 -0.76 -0.08 10.93
N GLN A 76 -1.79 0.61 10.43
CA GLN A 76 -3.17 0.13 10.51
C GLN A 76 -3.30 -1.20 9.76
N ASP A 77 -3.88 -2.22 10.41
CA ASP A 77 -4.13 -3.55 9.83
C ASP A 77 -2.86 -4.17 9.19
N ALA A 78 -1.75 -4.15 9.94
CA ALA A 78 -0.43 -4.51 9.45
C ALA A 78 -0.36 -5.88 8.75
N GLU A 79 -1.12 -6.88 9.21
CA GLU A 79 -1.18 -8.21 8.61
C GLU A 79 -1.79 -8.17 7.19
N HIS A 80 -2.93 -7.51 7.02
CA HIS A 80 -3.57 -7.34 5.72
C HIS A 80 -2.75 -6.46 4.78
N VAL A 81 -2.06 -5.46 5.32
CA VAL A 81 -1.14 -4.61 4.55
C VAL A 81 0.07 -5.41 4.04
N ALA A 82 0.65 -6.27 4.88
CA ALA A 82 1.74 -7.14 4.47
C ALA A 82 1.31 -8.06 3.32
N LEU A 83 0.13 -8.68 3.44
CA LEU A 83 -0.44 -9.51 2.40
C LEU A 83 -0.71 -8.73 1.10
N ALA A 84 -1.25 -7.52 1.21
CA ALA A 84 -1.47 -6.65 0.05
C ALA A 84 -0.16 -6.26 -0.66
N LEU A 85 0.92 -6.03 0.11
CA LEU A 85 2.24 -5.76 -0.45
C LEU A 85 2.82 -6.96 -1.20
N ASP A 86 2.60 -8.18 -0.70
CA ASP A 86 3.07 -9.40 -1.36
C ASP A 86 2.32 -9.64 -2.69
N TRP A 87 1.00 -9.41 -2.72
CA TRP A 87 0.22 -9.50 -3.96
C TRP A 87 0.52 -8.37 -4.95
N TYR A 88 0.79 -7.17 -4.44
CA TYR A 88 1.29 -6.08 -5.26
C TYR A 88 2.67 -6.44 -5.83
N GLU A 89 3.60 -6.98 -5.06
CA GLU A 89 4.90 -7.45 -5.56
C GLU A 89 4.72 -8.55 -6.65
N ALA A 90 3.72 -9.42 -6.50
CA ALA A 90 3.34 -10.43 -7.50
C ALA A 90 2.57 -9.89 -8.73
N GLY A 91 2.37 -8.57 -8.82
CA GLY A 91 1.84 -7.89 -10.00
C GLY A 91 0.33 -7.62 -9.99
N MET A 92 -0.33 -7.63 -8.84
CA MET A 92 -1.71 -7.11 -8.66
C MET A 92 -1.68 -5.58 -8.49
N ASP A 93 -2.75 -4.85 -8.83
CA ASP A 93 -2.83 -3.44 -8.42
C ASP A 93 -2.85 -3.33 -6.88
N PHE A 94 -2.26 -2.27 -6.30
CA PHE A 94 -2.19 -2.17 -4.84
C PHE A 94 -3.56 -1.92 -4.21
N ALA A 95 -4.45 -1.15 -4.87
CA ALA A 95 -5.80 -0.93 -4.38
C ALA A 95 -6.58 -2.26 -4.35
N ASP A 96 -6.54 -3.01 -5.45
CA ASP A 96 -7.15 -4.34 -5.54
C ASP A 96 -6.62 -5.29 -4.46
N ALA A 97 -5.29 -5.32 -4.28
CA ALA A 97 -4.64 -6.14 -3.27
C ALA A 97 -5.09 -5.76 -1.86
N LEU A 98 -5.19 -4.46 -1.57
CA LEU A 98 -5.62 -3.97 -0.26
C LEU A 98 -7.11 -4.21 0.01
N HIS A 99 -7.97 -4.11 -1.02
CA HIS A 99 -9.38 -4.47 -0.94
C HIS A 99 -9.57 -5.94 -0.61
N LEU A 100 -8.89 -6.82 -1.34
CA LEU A 100 -8.95 -8.27 -1.11
C LEU A 100 -8.39 -8.64 0.25
N ALA A 101 -7.25 -8.08 0.64
CA ALA A 101 -6.64 -8.39 1.93
C ALA A 101 -7.57 -7.94 3.07
N SER A 102 -8.10 -6.71 2.98
CA SER A 102 -9.03 -6.18 3.98
C SER A 102 -10.39 -6.89 4.02
N SER A 103 -10.69 -7.81 3.07
CA SER A 103 -11.92 -8.58 3.02
C SER A 103 -11.73 -10.05 3.38
N SER A 104 -10.59 -10.44 3.96
CA SER A 104 -10.27 -11.85 4.30
C SER A 104 -11.37 -12.57 5.09
N GLU A 105 -12.09 -11.85 5.95
CA GLU A 105 -13.15 -12.39 6.81
C GLU A 105 -14.55 -12.35 6.17
N LEU A 106 -14.67 -11.82 4.95
CA LEU A 106 -15.93 -11.79 4.22
C LEU A 106 -16.13 -13.09 3.44
N THR A 107 -17.38 -13.49 3.23
CA THR A 107 -17.71 -14.68 2.45
C THR A 107 -17.21 -14.61 1.01
N ALA A 108 -17.26 -13.41 0.42
CA ALA A 108 -16.82 -13.15 -0.95
C ALA A 108 -16.59 -11.67 -1.20
N PHE A 109 -15.87 -11.34 -2.29
CA PHE A 109 -15.68 -10.00 -2.82
C PHE A 109 -16.28 -9.90 -4.23
N ALA A 110 -17.32 -9.09 -4.41
CA ALA A 110 -17.98 -8.93 -5.71
C ALA A 110 -17.36 -7.78 -6.53
N THR A 111 -17.15 -7.99 -7.83
CA THR A 111 -16.60 -6.96 -8.73
C THR A 111 -17.13 -7.09 -10.15
N PHE A 112 -17.06 -6.00 -10.92
CA PHE A 112 -17.18 -6.01 -12.39
C PHE A 112 -15.79 -6.04 -13.07
N ASP A 113 -14.71 -5.92 -12.30
CA ASP A 113 -13.34 -5.90 -12.81
C ASP A 113 -12.84 -7.32 -13.13
N LYS A 114 -12.84 -7.64 -14.42
CA LYS A 114 -12.33 -8.91 -14.95
C LYS A 114 -10.84 -9.12 -14.67
N LYS A 115 -10.04 -8.06 -14.58
CA LYS A 115 -8.60 -8.15 -14.30
C LYS A 115 -8.37 -8.51 -12.84
N LEU A 116 -9.09 -7.87 -11.91
CA LEU A 116 -9.06 -8.20 -10.48
C LEU A 116 -9.42 -9.68 -10.27
N ALA A 117 -10.58 -10.12 -10.80
CA ALA A 117 -11.02 -11.51 -10.69
C ALA A 117 -9.97 -12.50 -11.20
N LYS A 118 -9.47 -12.29 -12.43
CA LYS A 118 -8.44 -13.16 -13.02
C LYS A 118 -7.12 -13.19 -12.23
N LYS A 119 -6.71 -12.06 -11.64
CA LYS A 119 -5.50 -11.97 -10.82
C LYS A 119 -5.70 -12.67 -9.47
N SER A 120 -6.86 -12.51 -8.86
CA SER A 120 -7.24 -13.21 -7.63
C SER A 120 -7.18 -14.73 -7.80
N ASP A 121 -7.78 -15.25 -8.87
CA ASP A 121 -7.75 -16.68 -9.19
C ASP A 121 -6.32 -17.18 -9.41
N LYS A 122 -5.51 -16.45 -10.18
CA LYS A 122 -4.12 -16.83 -10.47
C LYS A 122 -3.26 -16.90 -9.20
N LEU A 123 -3.53 -16.04 -8.22
CA LEU A 123 -2.77 -15.96 -6.97
C LEU A 123 -3.39 -16.81 -5.84
N ASN A 124 -4.47 -17.55 -6.10
CA ASN A 124 -5.22 -18.34 -5.12
C ASN A 124 -5.60 -17.52 -3.87
N ILE A 125 -6.11 -16.31 -4.08
CA ILE A 125 -6.43 -15.35 -3.02
C ILE A 125 -7.78 -15.67 -2.37
N SER A 126 -7.85 -15.47 -1.04
CA SER A 126 -9.08 -15.45 -0.24
C SER A 126 -9.40 -14.00 0.17
N PRO A 127 -10.68 -13.57 0.16
CA PRO A 127 -11.90 -14.36 -0.07
C PRO A 127 -12.16 -14.65 -1.55
N GLN A 128 -13.14 -15.53 -1.84
CA GLN A 128 -13.57 -15.80 -3.22
C GLN A 128 -14.00 -14.51 -3.91
N VAL A 129 -13.52 -14.28 -5.14
CA VAL A 129 -13.99 -13.16 -5.97
C VAL A 129 -15.17 -13.60 -6.84
N ILE A 130 -16.27 -12.86 -6.76
CA ILE A 130 -17.47 -13.06 -7.60
C ILE A 130 -17.46 -12.01 -8.71
N LEU A 131 -17.20 -12.45 -9.93
CA LEU A 131 -17.27 -11.59 -11.10
C LEU A 131 -18.73 -11.49 -11.59
N LEU A 132 -19.29 -10.29 -11.55
CA LEU A 132 -20.62 -10.01 -12.08
C LEU A 132 -20.49 -9.67 -13.57
N GLU A 133 -21.13 -10.47 -14.43
CA GLU A 133 -21.20 -10.24 -15.88
C GLU A 133 -22.66 -10.15 -16.33
N LYS A 134 -22.92 -9.36 -17.39
CA LYS A 134 -24.23 -9.42 -18.07
C LYS A 134 -24.30 -10.75 -18.83
N GLU A 135 -25.44 -11.41 -18.72
CA GLU A 135 -25.80 -12.60 -19.52
C GLU A 135 -25.67 -12.32 -21.03
#